data_AF-A0A2G8SKA2-F1
#
_entry.id   AF-A0A2G8SKA2-F1
#
_cell.length_a   1.000
_cell.length_b   1.000
_cell.length_c   1.000
_cell.angle_alpha   90.00
_cell.angle_beta   90.00
_cell.angle_gamma   90.00
#
_symmetry.space_group_name_H-M   'P 1'
#
loop_
_entity.id
_entity.type
_entity.pdbx_description
1 polymer ?
#
loop_
_entity_poly.entity_id
_entity_poly.type
_entity_poly.pdbx_seq_one_letter_code
_entity_poly.pdbx_strand_id
1 'polypeptide(L)'
;MSLARAAGAVLRPTQRASTTLVQRRAASSHAHEEHHEEHHEEYHDSNVYEPEAPISRFQVFNTPFWRRAVIAGVGIVAFYKFAPEPTNDTALAKYISSTMTAPEVWRDASFKHLVLSAKGSEETLLMADAKPPVVHRYRFPQRLEQYSPHAQPVGISLKVDDVVVKRD
;
A
#
# COMPACT_ATOMS: atom_id res chain seq x y z
N MET A 1 -4.43 -2.37 -30.92
CA MET A 1 -5.41 -1.46 -30.28
C MET A 1 -6.14 -2.28 -29.22
N SER A 2 -6.06 -2.10 -27.90
CA SER A 2 -5.43 -1.11 -27.03
C SER A 2 -5.35 -1.77 -25.63
N LEU A 3 -4.17 -1.89 -25.05
CA LEU A 3 -3.95 -2.31 -23.66
C LEU A 3 -3.96 -1.06 -22.78
N ALA A 4 -5.15 -0.49 -22.55
CA ALA A 4 -5.31 0.68 -21.69
C ALA A 4 -6.68 0.66 -21.02
N ARG A 5 -6.77 -0.06 -19.89
CA ARG A 5 -7.67 0.24 -18.76
C ARG A 5 -7.33 -0.69 -17.58
N ALA A 6 -6.14 -0.48 -17.05
CA ALA A 6 -5.85 -0.71 -15.65
C ALA A 6 -6.07 0.60 -14.89
N ALA A 7 -6.33 0.48 -13.59
CA ALA A 7 -6.47 1.54 -12.57
C ALA A 7 -7.88 2.13 -12.39
N GLY A 8 -8.52 1.77 -11.27
CA GLY A 8 -9.51 2.63 -10.63
C GLY A 8 -10.77 1.95 -10.11
N ALA A 9 -10.68 0.90 -9.27
CA ALA A 9 -11.86 0.44 -8.53
C ALA A 9 -11.57 -0.43 -7.29
N VAL A 10 -10.66 -0.06 -6.39
CA VAL A 10 -10.73 -0.54 -4.98
C VAL A 10 -10.11 0.50 -4.04
N LEU A 11 -10.88 1.54 -3.69
CA LEU A 11 -10.61 2.35 -2.50
C LEU A 11 -11.73 2.05 -1.50
N ARG A 12 -11.43 1.22 -0.49
CA ARG A 12 -12.26 1.05 0.70
C ARG A 12 -11.60 1.84 1.84
N PRO A 13 -12.25 2.88 2.39
CA PRO A 13 -11.73 3.55 3.59
C PRO A 13 -12.11 2.72 4.81
N THR A 14 -11.14 2.02 5.40
CA THR A 14 -11.27 1.50 6.77
C THR A 14 -10.93 2.62 7.74
N GLN A 15 -11.97 3.16 8.37
CA GLN A 15 -11.85 3.98 9.56
C GLN A 15 -11.38 3.09 10.73
N ARG A 16 -10.21 3.40 11.31
CA ARG A 16 -9.88 3.28 12.75
C ARG A 16 -8.40 3.56 12.96
N ALA A 17 -8.09 4.75 13.47
CA ALA A 17 -7.01 4.98 14.44
C ALA A 17 -7.13 6.40 14.99
N SER A 18 -7.73 6.49 16.17
CA SER A 18 -7.76 7.64 17.05
C SER A 18 -6.37 7.90 17.63
N THR A 19 -5.65 8.90 17.14
CA THR A 19 -4.55 9.57 17.86
C THR A 19 -4.48 11.04 17.43
N THR A 20 -5.45 11.85 17.87
CA THR A 20 -5.34 13.31 17.79
C THR A 20 -4.35 13.76 18.84
N LEU A 21 -3.14 14.08 18.40
CA LEU A 21 -2.12 14.77 19.19
C LEU A 21 -2.65 16.15 19.60
N VAL A 22 -2.81 16.32 20.91
CA VAL A 22 -2.69 17.54 21.71
C VAL A 22 -2.43 18.82 20.89
N GLN A 23 -3.50 19.52 20.52
CA GLN A 23 -3.45 20.89 20.02
C GLN A 23 -3.50 21.85 21.21
N ARG A 24 -2.34 22.25 21.75
CA ARG A 24 -2.25 23.35 22.73
C ARG A 24 -2.47 24.68 22.00
N ARG A 25 -3.68 25.26 22.10
CA ARG A 25 -3.87 26.69 21.88
C ARG A 25 -3.43 27.42 23.15
N ALA A 26 -2.32 28.14 23.07
CA ALA A 26 -2.03 29.18 24.05
C ALA A 26 -2.96 30.37 23.73
N ALA A 27 -3.95 30.58 24.58
CA ALA A 27 -4.68 31.84 24.64
C ALA A 27 -3.80 32.86 25.38
N SER A 28 -3.56 34.02 24.77
CA SER A 28 -3.11 35.20 25.48
C SER A 28 -4.17 36.28 25.31
N SER A 29 -4.90 36.52 26.38
CA SER A 29 -5.65 37.73 26.65
C SER A 29 -4.68 38.92 26.71
N HIS A 30 -4.81 39.89 25.82
CA HIS A 30 -4.35 41.23 26.11
C HIS A 30 -5.38 42.23 25.58
N ALA A 31 -6.23 42.67 26.50
CA ALA A 31 -6.95 43.92 26.37
C ALA A 31 -5.92 45.05 26.37
N HIS A 32 -6.04 45.98 25.43
CA HIS A 32 -5.46 47.32 25.53
C HIS A 32 -6.55 48.31 25.18
N GLU A 33 -6.90 49.09 26.21
CA GLU A 33 -7.81 50.22 26.16
C GLU A 33 -7.23 51.33 25.29
N GLU A 34 -8.16 52.01 24.61
CA GLU A 34 -7.97 53.25 23.88
C GLU A 34 -7.57 54.37 24.84
N HIS A 35 -6.39 54.96 24.67
CA HIS A 35 -6.15 56.34 25.08
C HIS A 35 -5.27 57.06 24.05
N HIS A 36 -5.86 58.08 23.46
CA HIS A 36 -5.29 58.98 22.46
C HIS A 36 -4.25 59.91 23.10
N GLU A 37 -3.04 59.92 22.57
CA GLU A 37 -2.12 61.07 22.66
C GLU A 37 -2.01 61.70 21.27
N GLU A 38 -2.77 62.78 21.10
CA GLU A 38 -2.52 63.85 20.14
C GLU A 38 -1.19 64.52 20.55
N HIS A 39 -0.21 64.67 19.65
CA HIS A 39 0.77 65.78 19.57
C HIS A 39 1.94 65.47 18.60
N HIS A 40 1.94 66.20 17.46
CA HIS A 40 3.08 66.69 16.66
C HIS A 40 3.95 65.68 15.86
N GLU A 41 3.77 65.62 14.54
CA GLU A 41 4.57 66.34 13.52
C GLU A 41 6.04 65.90 13.49
N GLU A 42 6.43 65.13 12.46
CA GLU A 42 7.52 65.48 11.53
C GLU A 42 7.64 64.39 10.44
N TYR A 43 7.61 64.82 9.18
CA TYR A 43 7.82 63.98 8.01
C TYR A 43 9.23 63.38 8.04
N HIS A 44 9.33 62.07 8.32
CA HIS A 44 10.47 61.26 7.91
C HIS A 44 9.98 60.13 7.00
N ASP A 45 10.23 60.36 5.70
CA ASP A 45 10.20 59.37 4.63
C ASP A 45 10.99 58.12 5.05
N SER A 46 10.27 57.11 5.54
CA SER A 46 10.79 55.80 5.93
C SER A 46 10.61 54.79 4.81
N ASN A 47 10.69 55.24 3.55
CA ASN A 47 11.08 54.37 2.44
C ASN A 47 12.60 54.10 2.51
N VAL A 48 13.06 53.61 3.66
CA VAL A 48 14.29 52.83 3.72
C VAL A 48 13.92 51.51 3.06
N TYR A 49 14.16 51.43 1.75
CA TYR A 49 14.46 50.14 1.15
C TYR A 49 15.56 49.53 2.02
N GLU A 50 15.26 48.45 2.74
CA GLU A 50 16.32 47.59 3.27
C GLU A 50 17.25 47.35 2.09
N PRO A 51 18.55 47.72 2.18
CA PRO A 51 19.46 47.53 1.08
C PRO A 51 19.43 46.04 0.79
N GLU A 52 18.79 45.73 -0.35
CA GLU A 52 18.58 44.41 -0.88
C GLU A 52 19.90 43.70 -0.69
N ALA A 53 19.92 42.74 0.24
CA ALA A 53 21.14 42.08 0.65
C ALA A 53 21.85 41.71 -0.65
N PRO A 54 22.98 42.36 -0.98
CA PRO A 54 23.62 42.10 -2.23
C PRO A 54 23.90 40.62 -2.17
N ILE A 55 23.51 39.92 -3.22
CA ILE A 55 23.75 38.50 -3.44
C ILE A 55 25.28 38.32 -3.46
N SER A 56 25.89 38.46 -2.29
CA SER A 56 27.22 38.03 -1.98
C SER A 56 27.00 36.54 -1.82
N ARG A 57 27.22 35.85 -2.93
CA ARG A 57 27.21 34.39 -3.09
C ARG A 57 28.02 33.67 -1.98
N PHE A 58 28.78 34.41 -1.17
CA PHE A 58 29.59 33.97 -0.05
C PHE A 58 28.97 34.14 1.35
N GLN A 59 27.98 35.01 1.59
CA GLN A 59 27.40 35.15 2.95
C GLN A 59 26.40 34.06 3.32
N VAL A 60 25.79 33.39 2.34
CA VAL A 60 24.82 32.30 2.58
C VAL A 60 25.50 31.13 3.31
N PHE A 61 26.75 30.82 2.96
CA PHE A 61 27.49 29.65 3.45
C PHE A 61 28.07 29.79 4.87
N ASN A 62 28.11 31.00 5.45
CA ASN A 62 28.60 31.23 6.81
C ASN A 62 27.47 31.45 7.83
N THR A 63 26.24 31.09 7.47
CA THR A 63 25.12 31.08 8.42
C THR A 63 25.18 29.82 9.31
N PRO A 64 24.67 29.88 10.56
CA PRO A 64 24.68 28.74 11.49
C PRO A 64 23.97 27.51 10.92
N PHE A 65 23.05 27.69 9.98
CA PHE A 65 22.39 26.63 9.23
C PHE A 65 23.38 25.81 8.39
N TRP A 66 24.18 26.45 7.53
CA TRP A 66 25.14 25.76 6.67
C TRP A 66 26.28 25.11 7.46
N ARG A 67 26.71 25.72 8.56
CA ARG A 67 27.68 25.10 9.47
C ARG A 67 27.15 23.79 10.05
N ARG A 68 25.89 23.76 10.50
CA ARG A 68 25.23 22.54 10.98
C ARG A 68 25.06 21.51 9.86
N ALA A 69 24.71 21.94 8.65
CA ALA A 69 24.56 21.06 7.49
C ALA A 69 25.89 20.39 7.08
N VAL A 70 27.00 21.14 7.09
CA VAL A 70 28.34 20.59 6.81
C VAL A 70 28.78 19.63 7.91
N ILE A 71 28.57 19.96 9.20
CA ILE A 71 28.88 19.06 10.31
C ILE A 71 28.04 17.78 10.22
N ALA A 72 26.75 17.89 9.91
CA ALA A 72 25.88 16.74 9.70
C ALA A 72 26.33 15.89 8.50
N GLY A 73 26.67 16.54 7.38
CA GLY A 73 27.20 15.87 6.19
C GLY A 73 28.49 15.11 6.47
N VAL A 74 29.46 15.74 7.14
CA VAL A 74 30.72 15.09 7.56
C VAL A 74 30.43 13.98 8.56
N GLY A 75 29.50 14.19 9.50
CA GLY A 75 29.07 13.17 10.45
C GLY A 75 28.48 11.93 9.77
N ILE A 76 27.67 12.10 8.72
CA ILE A 76 27.10 10.99 7.94
C ILE A 76 28.20 10.24 7.17
N VAL A 77 29.13 10.96 6.54
CA VAL A 77 30.24 10.34 5.80
C VAL A 77 31.19 9.60 6.75
N ALA A 78 31.50 10.19 7.90
CA ALA A 78 32.29 9.55 8.95
C ALA A 78 31.57 8.32 9.50
N PHE A 79 30.26 8.41 9.73
CA PHE A 79 29.45 7.27 10.14
C PHE A 79 29.48 6.16 9.09
N TYR A 80 29.35 6.46 7.79
CA TYR A 80 29.41 5.43 6.76
C TYR A 80 30.79 4.77 6.65
N LYS A 81 31.88 5.54 6.82
CA LYS A 81 33.25 5.04 6.69
C LYS A 81 33.76 4.30 7.93
N PHE A 82 33.32 4.70 9.11
CA PHE A 82 33.77 4.16 10.40
C PHE A 82 32.68 3.39 11.15
N ALA A 83 31.48 3.22 10.56
CA ALA A 83 30.51 2.28 11.09
C ALA A 83 31.17 0.90 11.12
N PRO A 84 31.07 0.18 12.25
CA PRO A 84 31.50 -1.20 12.32
C PRO A 84 30.87 -1.99 11.16
N GLU A 85 31.65 -2.88 10.54
CA GLU A 85 31.10 -3.84 9.60
C GLU A 85 29.86 -4.51 10.22
N PRO A 86 28.80 -4.80 9.44
CA PRO A 86 27.60 -5.46 9.93
C PRO A 86 27.91 -6.93 10.25
N THR A 87 28.74 -7.11 11.27
CA THR A 87 29.15 -8.38 11.84
C THR A 87 28.27 -8.59 13.07
N ASN A 88 27.69 -9.79 13.16
CA ASN A 88 26.74 -10.18 14.20
C ASN A 88 27.33 -10.15 15.63
N ASP A 89 28.62 -9.84 15.78
CA ASP A 89 29.35 -9.84 17.03
C ASP A 89 29.43 -8.47 17.73
N THR A 90 28.74 -7.46 17.21
CA THR A 90 28.62 -6.17 17.91
C THR A 90 27.62 -6.28 19.07
N ALA A 91 27.88 -5.58 20.18
CA ALA A 91 26.98 -5.55 21.33
C ALA A 91 25.57 -5.05 20.96
N LEU A 92 25.49 -4.12 20.00
CA LEU A 92 24.23 -3.61 19.46
C LEU A 92 23.46 -4.71 18.69
N ALA A 93 24.13 -5.47 17.83
CA ALA A 93 23.49 -6.58 17.11
C ALA A 93 22.98 -7.67 18.08
N LYS A 94 23.75 -8.01 19.12
CA LYS A 94 23.32 -8.94 20.17
C LYS A 94 22.08 -8.43 20.91
N TYR A 95 22.05 -7.15 21.29
CA TYR A 95 20.89 -6.54 21.95
C TYR A 95 19.65 -6.50 21.05
N ILE A 96 19.82 -6.19 19.77
CA ILE A 96 18.72 -6.21 18.79
C ILE A 96 18.21 -7.65 18.65
N SER A 97 19.11 -8.64 18.49
CA SER A 97 18.74 -10.05 18.36
C SER A 97 18.00 -10.61 19.58
N SER A 98 18.32 -10.16 20.79
CA SER A 98 17.62 -10.60 22.01
C SER A 98 16.24 -9.97 22.18
N THR A 99 16.02 -8.82 21.57
CA THR A 99 14.73 -8.08 21.67
C THR A 99 13.79 -8.44 20.52
N MET A 100 14.34 -8.81 19.37
CA MET A 100 13.57 -9.22 18.20
C MET A 100 13.04 -10.65 18.32
N THR A 101 11.94 -10.93 17.60
CA THR A 101 11.44 -12.28 17.43
C THR A 101 12.45 -13.15 16.69
N ALA A 102 12.62 -14.37 17.17
CA ALA A 102 13.56 -15.33 16.59
C ALA A 102 13.21 -15.59 15.11
N PRO A 103 14.21 -15.70 14.21
CA PRO A 103 14.00 -15.83 12.77
C PRO A 103 13.24 -17.10 12.39
N GLU A 104 13.32 -18.15 13.21
CA GLU A 104 12.60 -19.41 13.04
C GLU A 104 11.08 -19.19 13.06
N VAL A 105 10.59 -18.30 13.92
CA VAL A 105 9.16 -17.99 14.02
C VAL A 105 8.66 -17.35 12.73
N TRP A 106 9.44 -16.44 12.14
CA TRP A 106 9.11 -15.81 10.87
C TRP A 106 9.17 -16.77 9.69
N ARG A 107 10.11 -17.73 9.73
CA ARG A 107 10.19 -18.79 8.73
C ARG A 107 8.96 -19.68 8.78
N ASP A 108 8.56 -20.11 9.98
CA ASP A 108 7.38 -20.96 10.17
C ASP A 108 6.09 -20.23 9.81
N ALA A 109 5.96 -18.95 10.15
CA ALA A 109 4.82 -18.12 9.76
C ALA A 109 4.73 -17.97 8.24
N SER A 110 5.84 -17.68 7.57
CA SER A 110 5.92 -17.58 6.11
C SER A 110 5.58 -18.90 5.44
N PHE A 111 6.07 -20.02 5.97
CA PHE A 111 5.78 -21.34 5.45
C PHE A 111 4.29 -21.70 5.59
N LYS A 112 3.69 -21.44 6.75
CA LYS A 112 2.24 -21.63 6.97
C LYS A 112 1.42 -20.80 5.99
N HIS A 113 1.80 -19.54 5.76
CA HIS A 113 1.12 -18.67 4.80
C HIS A 113 1.24 -19.21 3.37
N LEU A 114 2.42 -19.70 2.97
CA LEU A 114 2.62 -20.31 1.66
C LEU A 114 1.69 -21.52 1.46
N VAL A 115 1.62 -22.42 2.45
CA VAL A 115 0.74 -23.59 2.40
C VAL A 115 -0.73 -23.20 2.31
N LEU A 116 -1.17 -22.20 3.08
CA LEU A 116 -2.55 -21.70 3.02
C LEU A 116 -2.87 -21.06 1.67
N SER A 117 -1.94 -20.29 1.11
CA SER A 117 -2.09 -19.69 -0.21
C SER A 117 -2.18 -20.75 -1.31
N ALA A 118 -1.38 -21.81 -1.21
CA ALA A 118 -1.43 -22.93 -2.15
C ALA A 118 -2.80 -23.63 -2.10
N LYS A 119 -3.27 -23.98 -0.88
CA LYS A 119 -4.60 -24.59 -0.69
C LYS A 119 -5.72 -23.71 -1.22
N GLY A 120 -5.70 -22.42 -0.91
CA GLY A 120 -6.69 -21.48 -1.43
C GLY A 120 -6.69 -21.45 -2.97
N SER A 121 -5.51 -21.50 -3.59
CA SER A 121 -5.42 -21.55 -5.06
C SER A 121 -6.00 -22.85 -5.64
N GLU A 122 -5.74 -24.00 -5.02
CA GLU A 122 -6.27 -25.30 -5.43
C GLU A 122 -7.80 -25.34 -5.31
N GLU A 123 -8.35 -24.83 -4.20
CA GLU A 123 -9.80 -24.73 -4.00
C GLU A 123 -10.45 -23.81 -5.04
N THR A 124 -9.83 -22.67 -5.36
CA THR A 124 -10.35 -21.79 -6.40
C THR A 124 -10.31 -22.44 -7.78
N LEU A 125 -9.28 -23.23 -8.08
CA LEU A 125 -9.18 -23.98 -9.34
C LEU A 125 -10.26 -25.06 -9.41
N LEU A 126 -10.46 -25.82 -8.32
CA LEU A 126 -11.49 -26.83 -8.23
C LEU A 126 -12.89 -26.26 -8.47
N MET A 127 -13.19 -25.10 -7.87
CA MET A 127 -14.47 -24.42 -8.06
C MET A 127 -14.61 -23.81 -9.46
N ALA A 128 -13.52 -23.32 -10.05
CA ALA A 128 -13.52 -22.76 -11.40
C ALA A 128 -13.70 -23.84 -12.48
N ASP A 129 -13.14 -25.04 -12.27
CA ASP A 129 -13.27 -26.17 -13.20
C ASP A 129 -14.59 -26.93 -13.02
N ALA A 130 -15.25 -26.80 -11.87
CA ALA A 130 -16.54 -27.40 -11.61
C ALA A 130 -17.61 -26.87 -12.60
N LYS A 131 -17.92 -27.68 -13.62
CA LYS A 131 -19.02 -27.43 -14.54
C LYS A 131 -20.27 -28.16 -14.06
N PRO A 132 -21.46 -27.50 -14.08
CA PRO A 132 -22.70 -28.22 -13.87
C PRO A 132 -22.84 -29.30 -14.96
N PRO A 133 -23.51 -30.42 -14.66
CA PRO A 133 -23.79 -31.43 -15.68
C PRO A 133 -24.55 -30.77 -16.84
N VAL A 134 -24.20 -31.13 -18.07
CA VAL A 134 -24.84 -30.58 -19.26
C VAL A 134 -26.26 -31.15 -19.35
N VAL A 135 -27.26 -30.31 -19.09
CA VAL A 135 -28.67 -30.71 -19.16
C VAL A 135 -29.29 -30.19 -20.45
N HIS A 136 -29.74 -31.12 -21.30
CA HIS A 136 -30.54 -30.80 -22.48
C HIS A 136 -32.03 -31.01 -22.19
N ARG A 137 -32.85 -29.98 -22.49
CA ARG A 137 -34.30 -30.04 -22.30
C ARG A 137 -34.96 -30.53 -23.58
N TYR A 138 -35.59 -31.70 -23.51
CA TYR A 138 -36.36 -32.28 -24.60
C TYR A 138 -37.85 -32.29 -24.25
N ARG A 139 -38.70 -32.03 -25.25
CA ARG A 139 -40.15 -32.17 -25.11
C ARG A 139 -40.58 -33.63 -24.91
N PHE A 140 -39.84 -34.57 -25.48
CA PHE A 140 -40.14 -36.01 -25.45
C PHE A 140 -38.88 -36.81 -25.07
N PRO A 141 -38.58 -36.96 -23.77
CA PRO A 141 -37.39 -37.70 -23.32
C PRO A 141 -37.46 -39.20 -23.67
N GLN A 142 -38.68 -39.74 -23.82
CA GLN A 142 -38.94 -41.14 -24.19
C GLN A 142 -38.32 -41.54 -25.55
N ARG A 143 -38.02 -40.58 -26.42
CA ARG A 143 -37.39 -40.85 -27.72
C ARG A 143 -35.95 -41.37 -27.61
N LEU A 144 -35.28 -41.15 -26.48
CA LEU A 144 -33.93 -41.66 -26.23
C LEU A 144 -33.92 -43.19 -26.12
N GLU A 145 -34.98 -43.78 -25.57
CA GLU A 145 -35.12 -45.24 -25.43
C GLU A 145 -35.64 -45.91 -26.71
N GLN A 146 -36.36 -45.16 -27.56
CA GLN A 146 -36.94 -45.66 -28.82
C GLN A 146 -35.94 -45.69 -29.99
N TYR A 147 -34.66 -45.79 -29.66
CA TYR A 147 -33.58 -45.73 -30.62
C TYR A 147 -33.47 -47.04 -31.44
N SER A 148 -33.47 -46.96 -32.78
CA SER A 148 -33.35 -48.14 -33.66
C SER A 148 -31.89 -48.42 -34.04
N PRO A 149 -31.31 -49.58 -33.66
CA PRO A 149 -29.94 -49.95 -34.02
C PRO A 149 -29.67 -50.00 -35.53
N HIS A 150 -30.71 -50.18 -36.34
CA HIS A 150 -30.58 -50.45 -37.78
C HIS A 150 -30.83 -49.24 -38.69
N ALA A 151 -31.21 -48.09 -38.12
CA ALA A 151 -31.54 -46.88 -38.87
C ALA A 151 -30.52 -45.75 -38.65
N GLN A 152 -29.24 -46.08 -38.40
CA GLN A 152 -28.17 -45.07 -38.31
C GLN A 152 -27.60 -44.73 -39.68
N PRO A 153 -27.42 -43.44 -39.98
CA PRO A 153 -26.52 -43.03 -41.04
C PRO A 153 -25.10 -43.49 -40.68
N VAL A 154 -24.36 -43.97 -41.67
CA VAL A 154 -22.96 -44.35 -41.50
C VAL A 154 -22.14 -43.15 -41.03
N GLY A 155 -21.32 -43.35 -39.99
CA GLY A 155 -20.43 -42.31 -39.45
C GLY A 155 -20.99 -41.48 -38.28
N ILE A 156 -22.25 -41.68 -37.87
CA ILE A 156 -22.83 -41.03 -36.69
C ILE A 156 -23.39 -42.06 -35.69
N SER A 157 -22.49 -42.80 -35.06
CA SER A 157 -22.83 -43.60 -33.88
C SER A 157 -22.70 -42.72 -32.63
N LEU A 158 -23.83 -42.38 -32.02
CA LEU A 158 -23.86 -41.70 -30.72
C LEU A 158 -23.99 -42.73 -29.62
N LYS A 159 -23.05 -42.75 -28.67
CA LYS A 159 -23.15 -43.57 -27.46
C LYS A 159 -24.02 -42.84 -26.45
N VAL A 160 -25.14 -43.44 -26.06
CA VAL A 160 -26.17 -42.82 -25.19
C VAL A 160 -26.20 -43.42 -23.78
N ASP A 161 -25.25 -44.30 -23.45
CA ASP A 161 -25.23 -45.10 -22.22
C ASP A 161 -25.17 -44.26 -20.92
N ASP A 162 -24.64 -43.04 -20.99
CA ASP A 162 -24.48 -42.12 -19.85
C ASP A 162 -25.61 -41.07 -19.75
N VAL A 163 -26.62 -41.17 -20.62
CA VAL A 163 -27.74 -40.21 -20.65
C VAL A 163 -28.87 -40.73 -19.77
N VAL A 164 -29.12 -40.02 -18.66
CA VAL A 164 -30.23 -40.32 -17.75
C VAL A 164 -31.30 -39.24 -17.83
N VAL A 165 -32.57 -39.65 -17.97
CA VAL A 165 -33.71 -38.74 -17.90
C VAL A 165 -33.89 -38.29 -16.45
N LYS A 166 -33.79 -36.99 -16.21
CA LYS A 166 -34.11 -36.40 -14.90
C LYS A 166 -35.60 -36.63 -14.61
N ARG A 167 -35.90 -37.42 -13.57
CA ARG A 167 -37.23 -37.54 -12.97
C ARG A 167 -37.33 -36.52 -11.83
N ASP A 168 -38.49 -35.87 -11.69
CA ASP A 168 -38.77 -35.01 -10.54
C ASP A 168 -38.87 -35.82 -9.24
#